data_AF-A0A0B7KHX9-F1
#
_entry.id   AF-A0A0B7KHX9-F1
#
_cell.length_a   1.000
_cell.length_b   1.000
_cell.length_c   1.000
_cell.angle_alpha   90.00
_cell.angle_beta   90.00
_cell.angle_gamma   90.00
#
_symmetry.space_group_name_H-M   'P 1'
#
loop_
_entity.id
_entity.type
_entity.pdbx_description
1 polymer ?
#
loop_
_entity_poly.entity_id
_entity_poly.type
_entity_poly.pdbx_seq_one_letter_code
_entity_poly.pdbx_strand_id
1 'polypeptide(L)'
;MEKRVTQLGQSLVRSTTIPEQPKRKVKYPLLSPRSMGETSSLRTTPRTEPGEPWKKYCKCYRALDLVGQPHIAVEQSSKATRVLVQETPVLESTRLLRTFHQLQHPNVASIIEAFTTELSLYLILEEMISLNQIMACSSPMYNAQLIAILGQIIDGLVYLNKESFSHGDVDFRSILVNRKGIIRLASLQGFPKFSIECNQKDLRGFHNITQRLIQRHLAANKHEPHLSINESIMSFETTVATTTEAGLHFQDIRRVDSFWLTKKSWGEYQIAAMVAFTDISVQRFYKRDIANFEL
;
A
#
# COMPACT_ATOMS: atom_id res chain seq x y z
N MET A 1 50.99 40.20 64.17
CA MET A 1 50.49 40.27 62.78
C MET A 1 50.31 38.83 62.34
N GLU A 2 49.06 38.33 62.35
CA GLU A 2 48.22 38.18 61.14
C GLU A 2 48.80 37.15 60.17
N LYS A 3 48.13 36.09 59.71
CA LYS A 3 46.72 35.66 59.68
C LYS A 3 46.75 34.12 59.47
N ARG A 4 46.04 33.31 60.28
CA ARG A 4 44.76 32.64 59.93
C ARG A 4 44.61 32.31 58.43
N VAL A 5 44.44 31.04 58.09
CA VAL A 5 43.10 30.40 57.94
C VAL A 5 43.31 28.94 57.50
N THR A 6 42.66 28.06 58.24
CA THR A 6 42.50 26.62 58.06
C THR A 6 41.53 26.30 56.91
N GLN A 7 41.72 25.11 56.31
CA GLN A 7 40.68 24.28 55.67
C GLN A 7 40.21 24.69 54.26
N LEU A 8 40.48 23.84 53.26
CA LEU A 8 39.68 23.67 52.04
C LEU A 8 40.01 22.31 51.42
N GLY A 9 39.40 21.27 51.99
CA GLY A 9 39.24 19.98 51.35
C GLY A 9 37.80 19.86 50.86
N GLN A 10 37.65 19.19 49.72
CA GLN A 10 36.41 18.75 49.06
C GLN A 10 35.86 19.67 47.98
N SER A 11 36.09 19.20 46.75
CA SER A 11 35.59 19.69 45.48
C SER A 11 34.06 19.60 45.40
N LEU A 12 33.49 20.66 44.84
CA LEU A 12 32.09 20.98 44.69
C LEU A 12 31.42 20.08 43.62
N VAL A 13 30.86 18.93 44.02
CA VAL A 13 29.85 18.22 43.22
C VAL A 13 28.52 18.94 43.43
N ARG A 14 28.20 19.89 42.56
CA ARG A 14 26.86 20.48 42.51
C ARG A 14 25.89 19.46 41.94
N SER A 15 25.03 18.94 42.81
CA SER A 15 23.76 18.31 42.46
C SER A 15 22.84 19.33 41.78
N THR A 16 22.72 19.28 40.46
CA THR A 16 21.62 19.94 39.75
C THR A 16 20.40 19.02 39.78
N THR A 17 19.64 19.14 40.88
CA THR A 17 18.26 18.67 40.98
C THR A 17 17.44 19.43 39.93
N ILE A 18 16.88 18.70 38.96
CA ILE A 18 15.94 19.26 37.98
C ILE A 18 14.65 19.61 38.76
N PRO A 19 14.15 20.85 38.70
CA PRO A 19 12.88 21.19 39.35
C PRO A 19 11.72 20.47 38.62
N GLU A 20 10.93 19.71 39.39
CA GLU A 20 9.67 19.13 38.93
C GLU A 20 8.75 20.24 38.41
N GLN A 21 8.40 20.14 37.12
CA GLN A 21 7.41 21.01 36.48
C GLN A 21 6.00 20.64 36.97
N PRO A 22 5.13 21.62 37.29
CA PRO A 22 3.78 21.33 37.77
C PRO A 22 2.95 20.70 36.65
N LYS A 23 2.40 19.50 36.92
CA LYS A 23 1.48 18.76 36.06
C LYS A 23 0.18 19.54 35.83
N ARG A 24 0.19 20.46 34.86
CA ARG A 24 -1.01 21.16 34.39
C ARG A 24 -1.83 20.18 33.54
N LYS A 25 -2.90 19.62 34.12
CA LYS A 25 -3.88 18.78 33.42
C LYS A 25 -4.57 19.62 32.33
N VAL A 26 -4.07 19.55 31.09
CA VAL A 26 -4.80 20.04 29.93
C VAL A 26 -5.91 19.02 29.64
N LYS A 27 -7.17 19.39 29.93
CA LYS A 27 -8.35 18.63 29.50
C LYS A 27 -8.49 18.78 27.99
N TYR A 28 -7.95 17.83 27.23
CA TYR A 28 -8.47 17.58 25.89
C TYR A 28 -9.87 16.98 26.03
N PRO A 29 -10.87 17.38 25.22
CA PRO A 29 -12.11 16.64 25.13
C PRO A 29 -11.76 15.21 24.69
N LEU A 30 -11.87 14.26 25.61
CA LEU A 30 -11.94 12.84 25.28
C LEU A 30 -13.20 12.68 24.44
N LEU A 31 -13.03 12.69 23.12
CA LEU A 31 -13.99 12.06 22.23
C LEU A 31 -14.01 10.59 22.63
N SER A 32 -15.01 10.22 23.41
CA SER A 32 -15.36 8.84 23.70
C SER A 32 -15.29 8.04 22.40
N PRO A 33 -14.70 6.83 22.38
CA PRO A 33 -14.87 5.94 21.25
C PRO A 33 -16.38 5.75 21.10
N ARG A 34 -16.98 6.36 20.08
CA ARG A 34 -18.31 5.97 19.65
C ARG A 34 -18.17 4.48 19.34
N SER A 35 -18.87 3.64 20.08
CA SER A 35 -19.13 2.27 19.68
C SER A 35 -19.89 2.34 18.35
N MET A 36 -19.15 2.43 17.25
CA MET A 36 -19.67 1.92 15.99
C MET A 36 -19.77 0.43 16.24
N GLY A 37 -21.01 -0.01 16.45
CA GLY A 37 -21.32 -1.42 16.52
C GLY A 37 -20.64 -2.12 15.37
N GLU A 38 -20.18 -3.33 15.67
CA GLU A 38 -19.86 -4.34 14.67
C GLU A 38 -21.10 -4.47 13.77
N THR A 39 -21.14 -3.68 12.69
CA THR A 39 -21.95 -4.01 11.55
C THR A 39 -21.25 -5.21 10.96
N SER A 40 -21.78 -6.39 11.27
CA SER A 40 -21.59 -7.57 10.45
C SER A 40 -21.64 -7.09 9.00
N SER A 41 -20.57 -7.35 8.26
CA SER A 41 -20.44 -6.96 6.86
C SER A 41 -21.50 -7.73 6.07
N LEU A 42 -22.70 -7.16 6.04
CA LEU A 42 -23.74 -7.50 5.11
C LEU A 42 -23.10 -7.43 3.72
N ARG A 43 -23.18 -8.56 3.01
CA ARG A 43 -22.65 -8.75 1.67
C ARG A 43 -23.31 -7.74 0.73
N THR A 44 -22.76 -6.54 0.60
CA THR A 44 -23.13 -5.60 -0.46
C THR A 44 -22.37 -6.01 -1.71
N THR A 45 -23.09 -6.62 -2.64
CA THR A 45 -22.65 -6.71 -4.04
C THR A 45 -22.28 -5.30 -4.53
N PRO A 46 -21.20 -5.13 -5.32
CA PRO A 46 -20.99 -3.86 -6.01
C PRO A 46 -22.24 -3.60 -6.85
N ARG A 47 -22.96 -2.52 -6.53
CA ARG A 47 -24.17 -2.17 -7.26
C ARG A 47 -23.73 -1.74 -8.66
N THR A 48 -24.14 -2.50 -9.68
CA THR A 48 -23.96 -2.09 -11.06
C THR A 48 -25.12 -1.17 -11.43
N GLU A 49 -24.82 0.08 -11.72
CA GLU A 49 -25.82 1.07 -12.14
C GLU A 49 -25.82 1.23 -13.67
N PRO A 50 -26.99 1.41 -14.31
CA PRO A 50 -27.04 1.65 -15.75
C PRO A 50 -26.57 3.07 -16.10
N GLY A 51 -25.83 3.19 -17.20
CA GLY A 51 -25.32 4.45 -17.74
C GLY A 51 -23.84 4.70 -17.45
N GLU A 52 -23.43 5.95 -17.57
CA GLU A 52 -22.06 6.40 -17.32
C GLU A 52 -21.91 6.96 -15.90
N PRO A 53 -20.72 6.86 -15.29
CA PRO A 53 -20.48 7.36 -13.93
C PRO A 53 -20.52 8.88 -13.80
N TRP A 54 -20.51 9.62 -14.91
CA TRP A 54 -20.27 11.07 -14.93
C TRP A 54 -21.42 11.91 -14.35
N LYS A 55 -22.60 11.33 -14.12
CA LYS A 55 -23.67 11.98 -13.35
C LYS A 55 -23.34 12.07 -11.85
N LYS A 56 -22.58 11.11 -11.32
CA LYS A 56 -22.18 11.05 -9.91
C LYS A 56 -20.77 11.60 -9.69
N TYR A 57 -19.89 11.46 -10.68
CA TYR A 57 -18.48 11.80 -10.58
C TYR A 57 -18.09 12.88 -11.59
N CYS A 58 -17.33 13.90 -11.16
CA CYS A 58 -16.71 14.86 -12.05
C CYS A 58 -15.36 14.33 -12.52
N LYS A 59 -15.19 14.19 -13.83
CA LYS A 59 -13.91 13.79 -14.46
C LYS A 59 -12.85 14.88 -14.27
N CYS A 60 -11.67 14.53 -13.77
CA CYS A 60 -10.58 15.47 -13.53
C CYS A 60 -9.46 15.35 -14.58
N TYR A 61 -8.76 14.22 -14.57
CA TYR A 61 -7.62 13.97 -15.46
C TYR A 61 -7.36 12.48 -15.62
N ARG A 62 -6.62 12.11 -16.67
CA ARG A 62 -6.21 10.73 -16.93
C ARG A 62 -4.87 10.43 -16.27
N ALA A 63 -4.78 9.34 -15.50
CA ALA A 63 -3.56 8.89 -14.83
C ALA A 63 -2.75 7.98 -15.76
N LEU A 64 -1.83 8.55 -16.54
CA LEU A 64 -1.10 7.83 -17.59
C LEU A 64 -0.04 6.86 -17.05
N ASP A 65 0.33 7.04 -15.79
CA ASP A 65 1.32 6.23 -15.07
C ASP A 65 0.75 4.92 -14.50
N LEU A 66 -0.57 4.78 -14.47
CA LEU A 66 -1.25 3.57 -14.01
C LEU A 66 -1.61 2.67 -15.19
N VAL A 67 -1.61 1.35 -14.95
CA VAL A 67 -2.06 0.37 -15.94
C VAL A 67 -3.49 0.75 -16.36
N GLY A 68 -3.76 0.77 -17.67
CA GLY A 68 -5.10 1.00 -18.23
C GLY A 68 -5.52 2.46 -18.26
N GLN A 69 -4.64 3.34 -17.74
CA GLN A 69 -4.77 4.78 -17.78
C GLN A 69 -6.17 5.25 -17.35
N PRO A 70 -6.61 4.89 -16.13
CA PRO A 70 -7.91 5.27 -15.60
C PRO A 70 -8.06 6.79 -15.48
N HIS A 71 -9.29 7.25 -15.40
CA HIS A 71 -9.58 8.64 -15.06
C HIS A 71 -9.60 8.81 -13.55
N ILE A 72 -8.96 9.85 -13.07
CA ILE A 72 -9.22 10.38 -11.74
C ILE A 72 -10.50 11.20 -11.81
N ALA A 73 -11.40 10.93 -10.88
CA ALA A 73 -12.64 11.67 -10.72
C ALA A 73 -12.91 12.02 -9.25
N VAL A 74 -13.74 13.04 -9.03
CA VAL A 74 -14.19 13.46 -7.70
C VAL A 74 -15.69 13.21 -7.60
N GLU A 75 -16.14 12.65 -6.47
CA GLU A 75 -17.57 12.48 -6.23
C GLU A 75 -18.26 13.85 -6.05
N GLN A 76 -19.37 14.08 -6.76
CA GLN A 76 -20.05 15.38 -6.78
C GLN A 76 -20.68 15.74 -5.43
N SER A 77 -21.26 14.75 -4.75
CA SER A 77 -21.88 14.91 -3.42
C SER A 77 -20.85 15.14 -2.31
N SER A 78 -19.64 14.60 -2.49
CA SER A 78 -18.52 14.68 -1.55
C SER A 78 -17.27 15.09 -2.31
N LYS A 79 -17.02 16.41 -2.41
CA LYS A 79 -15.84 16.96 -3.08
C LYS A 79 -14.49 16.52 -2.49
N ALA A 80 -14.50 15.78 -1.38
CA ALA A 80 -13.32 15.22 -0.73
C ALA A 80 -12.94 13.81 -1.25
N THR A 81 -13.88 13.08 -1.86
CA THR A 81 -13.64 11.69 -2.28
C THR A 81 -13.13 11.65 -3.72
N ARG A 82 -11.87 11.24 -3.90
CA ARG A 82 -11.27 10.98 -5.21
C ARG A 82 -11.26 9.49 -5.51
N VAL A 83 -11.58 9.14 -6.75
CA VAL A 83 -11.70 7.76 -7.23
C VAL A 83 -10.97 7.58 -8.55
N LEU A 84 -10.59 6.32 -8.81
CA LEU A 84 -10.18 5.84 -10.13
C LEU A 84 -11.40 5.30 -10.86
N VAL A 85 -11.59 5.75 -12.11
CA VAL A 85 -12.62 5.26 -13.03
C VAL A 85 -11.91 4.53 -14.16
N GLN A 86 -11.96 3.20 -14.11
CA GLN A 86 -11.41 2.34 -15.16
C GLN A 86 -12.52 1.96 -16.13
N GLU A 87 -12.34 2.30 -17.41
CA GLU A 87 -13.21 1.85 -18.49
C GLU A 87 -12.66 0.54 -19.09
N THR A 88 -13.55 -0.41 -19.35
CA THR A 88 -13.23 -1.70 -19.99
C THR A 88 -14.38 -2.11 -20.91
N PRO A 89 -14.15 -2.86 -22.00
CA PRO A 89 -15.22 -3.34 -22.87
C PRO A 89 -16.26 -4.16 -22.10
N VAL A 90 -17.54 -3.96 -22.43
CA VAL A 90 -18.65 -4.67 -21.76
C VAL A 90 -18.59 -6.19 -21.91
N LEU A 91 -17.92 -6.71 -22.94
CA LEU A 91 -17.74 -8.15 -23.15
C LEU A 91 -17.09 -8.83 -21.94
N GLU A 92 -16.22 -8.11 -21.23
CA GLU A 92 -15.52 -8.60 -20.04
C GLU A 92 -16.34 -8.43 -18.74
N SER A 93 -17.48 -7.73 -18.80
CA SER A 93 -18.18 -7.23 -17.60
C SER A 93 -18.61 -8.32 -16.64
N THR A 94 -19.29 -9.36 -17.14
CA THR A 94 -19.82 -10.45 -16.30
C THR A 94 -18.69 -11.20 -15.61
N ARG A 95 -17.58 -11.45 -16.34
CA ARG A 95 -16.41 -12.14 -15.81
C ARG A 95 -15.72 -11.30 -14.73
N LEU A 96 -15.45 -10.03 -15.03
CA LEU A 96 -14.78 -9.11 -14.11
C LEU A 96 -15.58 -8.91 -12.84
N LEU A 97 -16.86 -8.54 -12.94
CA LEU A 97 -17.73 -8.31 -11.78
C LEU A 97 -17.84 -9.56 -10.91
N ARG A 98 -17.96 -10.75 -11.52
CA ARG A 98 -17.98 -12.02 -10.78
C ARG A 98 -16.67 -12.27 -10.04
N THR A 99 -15.53 -12.07 -10.70
CA THR A 99 -14.20 -12.25 -10.08
C THR A 99 -14.00 -11.30 -8.90
N PHE A 100 -14.27 -10.01 -9.08
CA PHE A 100 -14.13 -9.02 -8.00
C PHE A 100 -15.16 -9.22 -6.88
N HIS A 101 -16.30 -9.84 -7.14
CA HIS A 101 -17.25 -10.21 -6.09
C HIS A 101 -16.76 -11.38 -5.23
N GLN A 102 -16.13 -12.37 -5.88
CA GLN A 102 -15.57 -13.54 -5.21
C GLN A 102 -14.33 -13.19 -4.36
N LEU A 103 -13.51 -12.27 -4.85
CA LEU A 103 -12.25 -11.92 -4.23
C LEU A 103 -12.40 -10.76 -3.24
N GLN A 104 -12.27 -11.07 -1.95
CA GLN A 104 -12.35 -10.10 -0.87
C GLN A 104 -11.17 -10.29 0.08
N HIS A 105 -10.17 -9.41 -0.08
CA HIS A 105 -8.98 -9.43 0.73
C HIS A 105 -8.41 -8.00 0.81
N PRO A 106 -7.89 -7.55 1.97
CA PRO A 106 -7.33 -6.21 2.12
C PRO A 106 -6.25 -5.88 1.08
N ASN A 107 -5.49 -6.89 0.65
CA ASN A 107 -4.43 -6.77 -0.34
C ASN A 107 -4.80 -7.12 -1.78
N VAL A 108 -6.09 -7.21 -2.11
CA VAL A 108 -6.57 -7.36 -3.48
C VAL A 108 -7.49 -6.18 -3.79
N ALA A 109 -7.35 -5.57 -4.96
CA ALA A 109 -8.19 -4.43 -5.37
C ALA A 109 -9.67 -4.81 -5.36
N SER A 110 -10.49 -3.99 -4.71
CA SER A 110 -11.94 -4.14 -4.64
C SER A 110 -12.62 -3.01 -5.41
N ILE A 111 -13.73 -3.35 -6.06
CA ILE A 111 -14.60 -2.36 -6.71
C ILE A 111 -15.47 -1.69 -5.63
N ILE A 112 -15.52 -0.36 -5.64
CA ILE A 112 -16.47 0.42 -4.83
C ILE A 112 -17.86 0.33 -5.46
N GLU A 113 -17.94 0.70 -6.75
CA GLU A 113 -19.17 0.76 -7.55
C GLU A 113 -18.86 0.43 -9.01
N ALA A 114 -19.88 0.03 -9.77
CA ALA A 114 -19.75 -0.20 -11.20
C ALA A 114 -20.88 0.48 -11.97
N PHE A 115 -20.58 0.95 -13.18
CA PHE A 115 -21.56 1.51 -14.11
C PHE A 115 -21.45 0.81 -15.45
N THR A 116 -22.56 0.53 -16.13
CA THR A 116 -22.52 -0.17 -17.41
C THR A 116 -23.36 0.55 -18.46
N THR A 117 -22.79 0.68 -19.66
CA THR A 117 -23.49 1.08 -20.88
C THR A 117 -23.60 -0.13 -21.81
N GLU A 118 -24.12 0.08 -23.02
CA GLU A 118 -24.17 -0.96 -24.05
C GLU A 118 -22.79 -1.42 -24.53
N LEU A 119 -21.76 -0.58 -24.37
CA LEU A 119 -20.42 -0.83 -24.93
C LEU A 119 -19.33 -0.93 -23.86
N SER A 120 -19.52 -0.27 -22.71
CA SER A 120 -18.48 -0.09 -21.70
C SER A 120 -18.96 -0.48 -20.30
N LEU A 121 -18.05 -1.09 -19.54
CA LEU A 121 -18.13 -1.21 -18.09
C LEU A 121 -17.16 -0.19 -17.47
N TYR A 122 -17.65 0.59 -16.52
CA TYR A 122 -16.87 1.52 -15.72
C TYR A 122 -16.75 0.97 -14.30
N LEU A 123 -15.52 0.74 -13.85
CA LEU A 123 -15.20 0.30 -12.49
C LEU A 123 -14.73 1.51 -11.67
N ILE A 124 -15.37 1.74 -10.53
CA ILE A 124 -14.98 2.77 -9.58
C ILE A 124 -14.13 2.12 -8.48
N LEU A 125 -12.89 2.60 -8.33
CA LEU A 125 -11.96 2.14 -7.31
C LEU A 125 -11.43 3.31 -6.48
N GLU A 126 -10.89 2.99 -5.31
CA GLU A 126 -10.18 3.95 -4.47
C GLU A 126 -8.97 4.54 -5.22
N GLU A 127 -8.74 5.84 -5.11
CA GLU A 127 -7.51 6.43 -5.64
C GLU A 127 -6.27 5.91 -4.90
N MET A 128 -5.30 5.41 -5.67
CA MET A 128 -4.04 4.90 -5.17
C MET A 128 -2.86 5.39 -6.02
N ILE A 129 -1.65 5.24 -5.48
CA ILE A 129 -0.39 5.42 -6.21
C ILE A 129 0.22 4.05 -6.50
N SER A 130 0.99 3.90 -7.57
CA SER A 130 1.66 2.64 -7.87
C SER A 130 2.98 2.49 -7.10
N LEU A 131 3.43 1.25 -6.91
CA LEU A 131 4.75 0.97 -6.37
C LEU A 131 5.86 1.55 -7.26
N ASN A 132 5.62 1.69 -8.56
CA ASN A 132 6.52 2.39 -9.48
C ASN A 132 6.74 3.86 -9.06
N GLN A 133 5.71 4.54 -8.58
CA GLN A 133 5.82 5.91 -8.06
C GLN A 133 6.60 5.95 -6.75
N ILE A 134 6.36 4.99 -5.84
CA ILE A 134 7.17 4.83 -4.62
C ILE A 134 8.65 4.66 -4.98
N MET A 135 8.97 3.87 -6.01
CA MET A 135 10.35 3.67 -6.48
C MET A 135 10.96 4.91 -7.14
N ALA A 136 10.16 5.80 -7.71
CA ALA A 136 10.61 7.06 -8.30
C ALA A 136 10.83 8.16 -7.23
N CYS A 137 10.26 8.01 -6.04
CA CYS A 137 10.49 8.91 -4.93
C CYS A 137 11.97 8.91 -4.52
N SER A 138 12.49 10.02 -4.00
CA SER A 138 13.86 10.12 -3.48
C SER A 138 13.99 9.71 -2.00
N SER A 139 12.87 9.53 -1.30
CA SER A 139 12.88 9.16 0.13
C SER A 139 13.56 7.82 0.36
N PRO A 140 14.45 7.70 1.36
CA PRO A 140 15.03 6.41 1.73
C PRO A 140 13.94 5.41 2.14
N MET A 141 14.18 4.13 1.84
CA MET A 141 13.32 3.03 2.24
C MET A 141 13.98 2.28 3.39
N TYR A 142 13.37 2.28 4.57
CA TYR A 142 13.90 1.56 5.73
C TYR A 142 13.29 0.16 5.84
N ASN A 143 13.83 -0.64 6.76
CA ASN A 143 13.42 -2.02 7.02
C ASN A 143 11.90 -2.16 7.16
N ALA A 144 11.29 -1.29 7.96
CA ALA A 144 9.85 -1.31 8.21
C ALA A 144 9.03 -1.17 6.92
N GLN A 145 9.38 -0.22 6.04
CA GLN A 145 8.68 -0.05 4.76
C GLN A 145 8.91 -1.23 3.82
N LEU A 146 10.15 -1.70 3.70
CA LEU A 146 10.49 -2.84 2.85
C LEU A 146 9.68 -4.08 3.25
N ILE A 147 9.71 -4.40 4.54
CA ILE A 147 9.02 -5.57 5.11
C ILE A 147 7.51 -5.44 4.93
N ALA A 148 6.95 -4.27 5.26
CA ALA A 148 5.51 -4.03 5.11
C ALA A 148 5.06 -4.08 3.65
N ILE A 149 5.90 -3.66 2.69
CA ILE A 149 5.57 -3.75 1.26
C ILE A 149 5.53 -5.21 0.82
N LEU A 150 6.62 -5.95 1.04
CA LEU A 150 6.76 -7.33 0.56
C LEU A 150 5.75 -8.27 1.24
N GLY A 151 5.54 -8.11 2.55
CA GLY A 151 4.59 -8.92 3.30
C GLY A 151 3.15 -8.77 2.81
N GLN A 152 2.70 -7.54 2.56
CA GLN A 152 1.36 -7.29 2.03
C GLN A 152 1.17 -7.81 0.59
N ILE A 153 2.19 -7.73 -0.27
CA ILE A 153 2.14 -8.30 -1.62
C ILE A 153 1.98 -9.82 -1.54
N ILE A 154 2.78 -10.51 -0.71
CA ILE A 154 2.67 -11.96 -0.51
C ILE A 154 1.31 -12.34 0.05
N ASP A 155 0.79 -11.60 1.04
CA ASP A 155 -0.53 -11.87 1.61
C ASP A 155 -1.61 -11.85 0.51
N GLY A 156 -1.55 -10.88 -0.41
CA GLY A 156 -2.43 -10.83 -1.58
C GLY A 156 -2.25 -12.01 -2.54
N LEU A 157 -1.01 -12.37 -2.89
CA LEU A 157 -0.73 -13.44 -3.85
C LEU A 157 -1.09 -14.82 -3.30
N VAL A 158 -0.83 -15.07 -2.02
CA VAL A 158 -1.25 -16.30 -1.32
C VAL A 158 -2.78 -16.41 -1.30
N TYR A 159 -3.48 -15.30 -1.05
CA TYR A 159 -4.94 -15.28 -1.08
C TYR A 159 -5.48 -15.62 -2.48
N LEU A 160 -4.97 -14.98 -3.54
CA LEU A 160 -5.39 -15.27 -4.92
C LEU A 160 -5.24 -16.76 -5.25
N ASN A 161 -4.07 -17.34 -4.96
CA ASN A 161 -3.82 -18.76 -5.22
C ASN A 161 -4.76 -19.67 -4.43
N LYS A 162 -5.08 -19.34 -3.17
CA LYS A 162 -6.05 -20.10 -2.35
C LYS A 162 -7.44 -20.08 -2.94
N GLU A 163 -7.86 -18.94 -3.50
CA GLU A 163 -9.14 -18.79 -4.20
C GLU A 163 -9.11 -19.33 -5.64
N SER A 164 -8.03 -20.02 -6.04
CA SER A 164 -7.83 -20.58 -7.39
C SER A 164 -7.78 -19.52 -8.49
N PHE A 165 -7.18 -18.38 -8.19
CA PHE A 165 -6.85 -17.31 -9.13
C PHE A 165 -5.35 -17.05 -9.15
N SER A 166 -4.86 -16.50 -10.26
CA SER A 166 -3.54 -15.90 -10.36
C SER A 166 -3.68 -14.40 -10.53
N HIS A 167 -2.61 -13.65 -10.30
CA HIS A 167 -2.58 -12.23 -10.64
C HIS A 167 -2.48 -12.04 -12.17
N GLY A 168 -1.57 -12.79 -12.80
CA GLY A 168 -1.37 -12.82 -14.25
C GLY A 168 -0.45 -11.72 -14.79
N ASP A 169 -0.19 -10.66 -14.04
CA ASP A 169 0.72 -9.57 -14.44
C ASP A 169 1.31 -8.79 -13.26
N VAL A 170 2.07 -9.45 -12.39
CA VAL A 170 2.72 -8.81 -11.22
C VAL A 170 3.86 -7.90 -11.68
N ASP A 171 3.72 -6.59 -11.53
CA ASP A 171 4.76 -5.60 -11.82
C ASP A 171 4.62 -4.36 -10.91
N PHE A 172 5.55 -3.40 -11.02
CA PHE A 172 5.53 -2.19 -10.20
C PHE A 172 4.31 -1.27 -10.42
N ARG A 173 3.59 -1.41 -11.54
CA ARG A 173 2.42 -0.60 -11.88
C ARG A 173 1.12 -1.25 -11.41
N SER A 174 1.08 -2.58 -11.33
CA SER A 174 -0.07 -3.36 -10.86
C SER A 174 -0.15 -3.49 -9.33
N ILE A 175 0.95 -3.23 -8.61
CA ILE A 175 0.93 -3.06 -7.16
C ILE A 175 0.58 -1.62 -6.81
N LEU A 176 -0.58 -1.42 -6.21
CA LEU A 176 -1.07 -0.11 -5.78
C LEU A 176 -0.97 0.06 -4.27
N VAL A 177 -0.81 1.30 -3.82
CA VAL A 177 -0.71 1.67 -2.41
C VAL A 177 -1.64 2.84 -2.14
N ASN A 178 -2.49 2.71 -1.13
CA ASN A 178 -3.35 3.82 -0.70
C ASN A 178 -2.67 4.71 0.36
N ARG A 179 -3.32 5.83 0.68
CA ARG A 179 -2.82 6.82 1.66
C ARG A 179 -2.65 6.27 3.08
N LYS A 180 -3.32 5.16 3.39
CA LYS A 180 -3.17 4.45 4.67
C LYS A 180 -1.98 3.50 4.68
N GLY A 181 -1.27 3.31 3.56
CA GLY A 181 -0.17 2.36 3.44
C GLY A 181 -0.63 0.92 3.17
N ILE A 182 -1.90 0.72 2.79
CA ILE A 182 -2.43 -0.59 2.40
C ILE A 182 -2.08 -0.83 0.94
N ILE A 183 -1.41 -1.95 0.68
CA ILE A 183 -1.10 -2.41 -0.67
C ILE A 183 -2.26 -3.21 -1.23
N ARG A 184 -2.62 -2.98 -2.49
CA ARG A 184 -3.59 -3.79 -3.23
C ARG A 184 -3.02 -4.25 -4.57
N LEU A 185 -3.18 -5.54 -4.84
CA LEU A 185 -2.94 -6.11 -6.15
C LEU A 185 -4.05 -5.66 -7.11
N ALA A 186 -3.71 -5.00 -8.20
CA ALA A 186 -4.67 -4.49 -9.18
C ALA A 186 -4.45 -5.15 -10.55
N SER A 187 -5.54 -5.53 -11.22
CA SER A 187 -5.50 -6.06 -12.58
C SER A 187 -6.57 -5.42 -13.46
N LEU A 188 -6.16 -4.97 -14.64
CA LEU A 188 -7.08 -4.44 -15.65
C LEU A 188 -8.01 -5.48 -16.23
N GLN A 189 -7.47 -6.67 -16.47
CA GLN A 189 -8.19 -7.79 -17.10
C GLN A 189 -8.85 -8.68 -16.03
N GLY A 190 -8.88 -8.20 -14.78
CA GLY A 190 -9.23 -9.00 -13.62
C GLY A 190 -8.21 -10.12 -13.36
N PHE A 191 -8.54 -10.97 -12.41
CA PHE A 191 -7.65 -12.06 -12.01
C PHE A 191 -8.00 -13.31 -12.84
N PRO A 192 -7.06 -13.84 -13.66
CA PRO A 192 -7.27 -15.11 -14.37
C PRO A 192 -7.40 -16.27 -13.38
N LYS A 193 -8.02 -17.36 -13.83
CA LYS A 193 -8.00 -18.62 -13.07
C LYS A 193 -6.56 -19.10 -12.92
N PHE A 194 -6.30 -19.76 -11.80
CA PHE A 194 -4.98 -20.28 -11.49
C PHE A 194 -4.49 -21.21 -12.61
N SER A 195 -3.27 -20.97 -13.07
CA SER A 195 -2.53 -21.87 -13.95
C SER A 195 -1.06 -21.89 -13.54
N ILE A 196 -0.35 -22.96 -13.87
CA ILE A 196 1.09 -23.08 -13.57
C ILE A 196 1.85 -21.96 -14.28
N GLU A 197 1.50 -21.66 -15.52
CA GLU A 197 2.12 -20.59 -16.32
C GLU A 197 1.90 -19.21 -15.69
N CYS A 198 0.67 -18.89 -15.27
CA CYS A 198 0.37 -17.63 -14.61
C CYS A 198 1.07 -17.53 -13.24
N ASN A 199 1.10 -18.62 -12.46
CA ASN A 199 1.80 -18.65 -11.18
C ASN A 199 3.32 -18.43 -11.37
N GLN A 200 3.93 -19.08 -12.37
CA GLN A 200 5.35 -18.84 -12.68
C GLN A 200 5.60 -17.40 -13.13
N LYS A 201 4.70 -16.82 -13.94
CA LYS A 201 4.81 -15.40 -14.33
C LYS A 201 4.71 -14.48 -13.10
N ASP A 202 3.77 -14.75 -12.21
CA ASP A 202 3.58 -13.97 -10.98
C ASP A 202 4.77 -14.08 -10.03
N LEU A 203 5.35 -15.28 -9.88
CA LEU A 203 6.57 -15.50 -9.09
C LEU A 203 7.74 -14.70 -9.64
N ARG A 204 7.97 -14.72 -10.96
CA ARG A 204 9.03 -13.92 -11.60
C ARG A 204 8.81 -12.42 -11.40
N GLY A 205 7.57 -11.96 -11.53
CA GLY A 205 7.20 -10.57 -11.27
C GLY A 205 7.47 -10.17 -9.82
N PHE A 206 7.07 -11.02 -8.87
CA PHE A 206 7.30 -10.80 -7.44
C PHE A 206 8.80 -10.84 -7.08
N HIS A 207 9.56 -11.75 -7.65
CA HIS A 207 11.01 -11.83 -7.47
C HIS A 207 11.70 -10.55 -7.97
N ASN A 208 11.34 -10.04 -9.15
CA ASN A 208 11.86 -8.77 -9.67
C ASN A 208 11.55 -7.60 -8.72
N ILE A 209 10.32 -7.52 -8.22
CA ILE A 209 9.91 -6.51 -7.24
C ILE A 209 10.77 -6.60 -5.98
N THR A 210 10.94 -7.81 -5.45
CA THR A 210 11.74 -8.10 -4.26
C THR A 210 13.18 -7.63 -4.42
N GLN A 211 13.85 -8.04 -5.50
CA GLN A 211 15.24 -7.66 -5.78
C GLN A 211 15.43 -6.15 -5.85
N ARG A 212 14.58 -5.45 -6.60
CA ARG A 212 14.70 -4.00 -6.78
C ARG A 212 14.41 -3.22 -5.50
N LEU A 213 13.46 -3.68 -4.68
CA LEU A 213 13.17 -3.07 -3.38
C LEU A 213 14.33 -3.27 -2.39
N ILE A 214 14.89 -4.48 -2.32
CA ILE A 214 16.06 -4.79 -1.48
C ILE A 214 17.26 -3.97 -1.93
N GLN A 215 17.54 -3.91 -3.24
CA GLN A 215 18.65 -3.12 -3.78
C GLN A 215 18.51 -1.63 -3.40
N ARG A 216 17.31 -1.06 -3.53
CA ARG A 216 17.04 0.32 -3.13
C ARG A 216 17.24 0.52 -1.62
N HIS A 217 16.75 -0.41 -0.80
CA HIS A 217 16.90 -0.38 0.65
C HIS A 217 18.38 -0.42 1.07
N LEU A 218 19.17 -1.35 0.53
CA LEU A 218 20.60 -1.47 0.83
C LEU A 218 21.39 -0.24 0.38
N ALA A 219 21.02 0.36 -0.76
CA ALA A 219 21.66 1.59 -1.25
C ALA A 219 21.42 2.79 -0.32
N ALA A 220 20.26 2.86 0.33
CA ALA A 220 19.90 3.94 1.26
C ALA A 220 20.50 3.77 2.66
N ASN A 221 20.74 2.52 3.11
CA ASN A 221 21.16 2.21 4.48
C ASN A 221 22.62 1.73 4.60
N LYS A 222 23.50 2.16 3.68
CA LYS A 222 24.93 1.76 3.64
C LYS A 222 25.70 2.00 4.95
N HIS A 223 25.20 2.88 5.82
CA HIS A 223 25.88 3.32 7.04
C HIS A 223 25.31 2.73 8.34
N GLU A 224 24.19 1.98 8.29
CA GLU A 224 23.57 1.34 9.47
C GLU A 224 23.43 -0.18 9.27
N PRO A 225 24.49 -0.97 9.50
CA PRO A 225 24.44 -2.41 9.34
C PRO A 225 23.76 -3.06 10.55
N HIS A 226 22.44 -3.16 10.53
CA HIS A 226 21.73 -4.14 11.37
C HIS A 226 21.94 -5.54 10.78
N LEU A 227 23.09 -6.15 11.07
CA LEU A 227 23.58 -7.39 10.45
C LEU A 227 22.53 -8.51 10.42
N SER A 228 21.83 -8.72 11.54
CA SER A 228 20.78 -9.75 11.67
C SER A 228 19.56 -9.49 10.77
N ILE A 229 19.13 -8.24 10.58
CA ILE A 229 17.98 -7.94 9.72
C ILE A 229 18.36 -8.11 8.25
N ASN A 230 19.58 -7.70 7.88
CA ASN A 230 20.08 -7.89 6.52
C ASN A 230 20.22 -9.37 6.17
N GLU A 231 20.67 -10.21 7.11
CA GLU A 231 20.69 -11.67 6.94
C GLU A 231 19.28 -12.23 6.67
N SER A 232 18.27 -11.82 7.44
CA SER A 232 16.87 -12.20 7.20
C SER A 232 16.35 -11.71 5.84
N ILE A 233 16.71 -10.50 5.41
CA ILE A 233 16.34 -9.95 4.09
C ILE A 233 16.97 -10.77 2.96
N MET A 234 18.25 -11.13 3.07
CA MET A 234 18.94 -11.93 2.07
C MET A 234 18.44 -13.38 2.03
N SER A 235 18.15 -13.96 3.19
CA SER A 235 17.53 -15.29 3.30
C SER A 235 16.15 -15.32 2.63
N PHE A 236 15.35 -14.27 2.82
CA PHE A 236 14.07 -14.11 2.15
C PHE A 236 14.24 -13.99 0.63
N GLU A 237 15.18 -13.17 0.14
CA GLU A 237 15.45 -13.05 -1.30
C GLU A 237 15.84 -14.40 -1.92
N THR A 238 16.71 -15.15 -1.26
CA THR A 238 17.13 -16.50 -1.68
C THR A 238 15.94 -17.47 -1.74
N THR A 239 15.03 -17.37 -0.77
CA THR A 239 13.79 -18.16 -0.74
C THR A 239 12.89 -17.83 -1.91
N VAL A 240 12.69 -16.54 -2.21
CA VAL A 240 11.89 -16.10 -3.35
C VAL A 240 12.54 -16.55 -4.66
N ALA A 241 13.86 -16.47 -4.78
CA ALA A 241 14.61 -16.94 -5.95
C ALA A 241 14.41 -18.45 -6.19
N THR A 242 14.68 -19.27 -5.17
CA THR A 242 14.57 -20.73 -5.25
C THR A 242 13.13 -21.19 -5.50
N THR A 243 12.13 -20.55 -4.88
CA THR A 243 10.71 -20.82 -5.14
C THR A 243 10.35 -20.49 -6.59
N THR A 244 10.87 -19.39 -7.12
CA THR A 244 10.62 -18.95 -8.50
C THR A 244 11.24 -19.92 -9.51
N GLU A 245 12.46 -20.36 -9.28
CA GLU A 245 13.18 -21.33 -10.13
C GLU A 245 12.51 -22.70 -10.13
N ALA A 246 12.11 -23.19 -8.95
CA ALA A 246 11.44 -24.48 -8.81
C ALA A 246 9.96 -24.44 -9.21
N GLY A 247 9.38 -23.26 -9.45
CA GLY A 247 7.98 -23.09 -9.83
C GLY A 247 6.98 -23.50 -8.72
N LEU A 248 7.36 -23.32 -7.46
CA LEU A 248 6.59 -23.74 -6.28
C LEU A 248 5.41 -22.78 -5.97
N HIS A 249 4.71 -22.97 -4.83
CA HIS A 249 3.58 -22.12 -4.46
C HIS A 249 4.02 -20.92 -3.61
N PHE A 250 3.33 -19.78 -3.71
CA PHE A 250 3.53 -18.64 -2.81
C PHE A 250 3.35 -18.98 -1.31
N GLN A 251 2.63 -20.06 -0.98
CA GLN A 251 2.54 -20.55 0.40
C GLN A 251 3.89 -21.02 0.94
N ASP A 252 4.80 -21.47 0.09
CA ASP A 252 6.11 -21.96 0.49
C ASP A 252 7.02 -20.79 0.89
N ILE A 253 6.95 -19.66 0.17
CA ILE A 253 7.62 -18.40 0.56
C ILE A 253 7.15 -17.94 1.96
N ARG A 254 5.85 -18.06 2.24
CA ARG A 254 5.27 -17.67 3.52
C ARG A 254 5.79 -18.51 4.70
N ARG A 255 6.22 -19.75 4.48
CA ARG A 255 6.62 -20.67 5.55
C ARG A 255 8.03 -20.43 6.07
N VAL A 256 8.86 -19.64 5.38
CA VAL A 256 10.31 -19.65 5.63
C VAL A 256 10.76 -18.81 6.82
N ASP A 257 10.01 -17.79 7.28
CA ASP A 257 10.45 -17.05 8.47
C ASP A 257 9.32 -16.30 9.21
N SER A 258 9.25 -16.53 10.53
CA SER A 258 8.34 -15.88 11.49
C SER A 258 8.48 -14.35 11.57
N PHE A 259 9.66 -13.83 11.21
CA PHE A 259 9.95 -12.40 11.11
C PHE A 259 9.03 -11.71 10.08
N TRP A 260 8.74 -12.40 8.98
CA TRP A 260 7.80 -11.96 7.93
C TRP A 260 6.34 -12.32 8.22
N LEU A 261 6.06 -12.99 9.35
CA LEU A 261 4.72 -13.49 9.72
C LEU A 261 4.08 -12.75 10.90
N THR A 262 4.85 -11.98 11.67
CA THR A 262 4.32 -11.31 12.86
C THR A 262 3.69 -9.96 12.51
N LYS A 263 2.37 -9.93 12.31
CA LYS A 263 1.52 -8.71 12.17
C LYS A 263 1.79 -7.61 13.21
N LYS A 264 2.41 -7.93 14.35
CA LYS A 264 2.81 -6.98 15.39
C LYS A 264 3.88 -5.97 14.94
N SER A 265 4.62 -6.23 13.87
CA SER A 265 5.61 -5.30 13.31
C SER A 265 5.08 -4.43 12.15
N TRP A 266 3.79 -4.53 11.80
CA TRP A 266 3.21 -3.95 10.56
C TRP A 266 2.15 -2.90 10.85
N GLY A 267 2.59 -1.71 11.26
CA GLY A 267 1.68 -0.57 11.31
C GLY A 267 1.37 -0.07 9.91
N GLU A 268 0.10 0.04 9.51
CA GLU A 268 -0.35 0.67 8.24
C GLU A 268 0.34 2.04 8.01
N TYR A 269 0.59 2.76 9.10
CA TYR A 269 1.30 4.05 9.14
C TYR A 269 2.76 4.02 8.67
N GLN A 270 3.43 2.87 8.62
CA GLN A 270 4.85 2.78 8.24
C GLN A 270 5.09 3.18 6.79
N ILE A 271 4.14 2.86 5.90
CA ILE A 271 4.19 3.21 4.47
C ILE A 271 3.46 4.53 4.21
N ALA A 272 2.49 4.91 5.05
CA ALA A 272 1.64 6.09 4.85
C ALA A 272 2.44 7.40 4.68
N ALA A 273 3.47 7.63 5.50
CA ALA A 273 4.33 8.81 5.38
C ALA A 273 5.08 8.84 4.04
N MET A 274 5.59 7.69 3.61
CA MET A 274 6.27 7.54 2.31
C MET A 274 5.29 7.77 1.15
N VAL A 275 4.05 7.30 1.26
CA VAL A 275 2.99 7.54 0.27
C VAL A 275 2.65 9.02 0.19
N ALA A 276 2.44 9.68 1.33
CA ALA A 276 2.14 11.11 1.37
C ALA A 276 3.26 11.94 0.75
N PHE A 277 4.52 11.61 1.07
CA PHE A 277 5.66 12.28 0.47
C PHE A 277 5.74 12.02 -1.04
N THR A 278 5.51 10.79 -1.48
CA THR A 278 5.48 10.40 -2.90
C THR A 278 4.40 11.15 -3.69
N ASP A 279 3.18 11.29 -3.13
CA ASP A 279 2.05 11.98 -3.76
C ASP A 279 2.36 13.47 -4.02
N ILE A 280 3.26 14.05 -3.22
CA ILE A 280 3.73 15.45 -3.36
C ILE A 280 4.99 15.54 -4.24
N SER A 281 5.94 14.61 -4.07
CA SER A 281 7.29 14.73 -4.63
C SER A 281 7.42 14.17 -6.03
N VAL A 282 6.56 13.24 -6.43
CA VAL A 282 6.65 12.56 -7.73
C VAL A 282 5.67 13.20 -8.70
N GLN A 283 6.22 13.77 -9.77
CA GLN A 283 5.40 14.26 -10.88
C GLN A 283 4.62 13.09 -11.48
N ARG A 284 3.29 13.12 -11.41
CA ARG A 284 2.46 12.12 -12.08
C ARG A 284 2.17 12.62 -13.49
N PHE A 285 2.05 11.69 -14.43
CA PHE A 285 1.78 12.03 -15.82
C PHE A 285 0.27 12.15 -15.98
N TYR A 286 -0.22 13.38 -15.99
CA TYR A 286 -1.65 13.67 -16.17
C TYR A 286 -1.91 14.24 -17.55
N LYS A 287 -3.02 13.83 -18.16
CA LYS A 287 -3.67 14.59 -19.22
C LYS A 287 -4.96 15.16 -18.68
N ARG A 288 -5.07 16.49 -18.62
CA ARG A 288 -6.31 17.16 -18.20
C ARG A 288 -7.31 17.08 -19.36
N ASP A 289 -8.53 16.64 -19.05
CA ASP A 289 -9.62 16.75 -20.01
C ASP A 289 -10.19 18.17 -19.94
N ILE A 290 -9.96 18.94 -21.00
CA ILE A 290 -10.36 20.36 -21.08
C ILE A 290 -11.88 20.51 -21.31
N ALA A 291 -12.60 19.42 -21.55
CA ALA A 291 -13.97 19.47 -22.08
C ALA A 291 -15.09 19.85 -21.07
N ASN A 292 -14.88 19.82 -19.75
CA ASN A 292 -16.00 19.88 -18.78
C ASN A 292 -15.84 20.93 -17.64
N PHE A 293 -15.08 21.99 -17.85
CA PHE A 293 -15.04 23.13 -16.92
C PHE A 293 -15.50 24.40 -17.62
N GLU A 294 -16.80 24.53 -17.84
CA GLU A 294 -17.43 25.85 -17.87
C GLU A 294 -17.68 26.24 -16.41
N LEU A 295 -17.07 27.35 -16.00
CA LEU A 295 -17.22 27.97 -14.67
C LEU A 295 -18.56 28.70 -14.57
#